data_AF-A0A2A3Y4A6-F1
#
_entry.id   AF-A0A2A3Y4A6-F1
#
_cell.length_a   1.000
_cell.length_b   1.000
_cell.length_c   1.000
_cell.angle_alpha   90.00
_cell.angle_beta   90.00
_cell.angle_gamma   90.00
#
_symmetry.space_group_name_H-M   'P 1'
#
loop_
_entity.id
_entity.type
_entity.pdbx_description
1 polymer ?
#
loop_
_entity_poly.entity_id
_entity_poly.type
_entity_poly.pdbx_seq_one_letter_code
_entity_poly.pdbx_strand_id
1 'polypeptide(L)'
;MEYSIGEFATLMNVTVKALRHYEKIGLLKPVRVDQLTGYRKYTSAQFGTVMLIRQYRALGLTLAGIKRVIVDDVDDDTYEAILRSSQRVLLGRISKDLETYGALAAQLEEQDELSKFAEMYKQMTSVIYDLVPPPTLIDCMLLPPPEIESLASEYGPSRSLLALLTLP
;
A
#
# COMPACT_ATOMS: atom_id res chain seq x y z
N MET A 1 -12.14 -23.91 19.04
CA MET A 1 -13.24 -23.18 19.72
C MET A 1 -14.12 -22.55 18.66
N GLU A 2 -15.45 -22.59 18.83
CA GLU A 2 -16.41 -21.93 17.94
C GLU A 2 -16.92 -20.63 18.54
N TYR A 3 -17.15 -19.62 17.69
CA TYR A 3 -17.61 -18.29 18.05
C TYR A 3 -18.85 -17.95 17.23
N SER A 4 -19.81 -17.26 17.83
CA SER A 4 -20.87 -16.58 17.08
C SER A 4 -20.28 -15.46 16.21
N ILE A 5 -21.04 -15.02 15.20
CA ILE A 5 -20.61 -13.89 14.35
C ILE A 5 -20.31 -12.61 15.15
N GLY A 6 -21.02 -12.38 16.26
CA GLY A 6 -20.80 -11.23 17.14
C GLY A 6 -19.48 -11.34 17.90
N GLU A 7 -19.26 -12.45 18.60
CA GLU A 7 -18.02 -12.71 19.33
C GLU A 7 -16.80 -12.68 18.41
N PHE A 8 -16.91 -13.30 17.23
CA PHE A 8 -15.84 -13.31 16.24
C PHE A 8 -15.54 -11.91 15.69
N ALA A 9 -16.56 -11.10 15.45
CA ALA A 9 -16.41 -9.72 15.02
C ALA A 9 -15.66 -8.88 16.07
N THR A 10 -16.04 -9.01 17.35
CA THR A 10 -15.39 -8.33 18.47
C THR A 10 -13.93 -8.77 18.61
N LEU A 11 -13.64 -10.07 18.60
CA LEU A 11 -12.28 -10.60 18.72
C LEU A 11 -11.35 -10.15 17.60
N MET A 12 -11.87 -10.06 16.36
CA MET A 12 -11.07 -9.66 15.19
C MET A 12 -11.06 -8.16 14.91
N ASN A 13 -11.72 -7.37 15.77
CA ASN A 13 -11.94 -5.93 15.63
C ASN A 13 -12.48 -5.55 14.24
N VAL A 14 -13.55 -6.25 13.84
CA VAL A 14 -14.30 -5.98 12.61
C VAL A 14 -15.79 -5.88 12.93
N THR A 15 -16.58 -5.30 12.03
CA THR A 15 -18.02 -5.24 12.23
C THR A 15 -18.70 -6.53 11.77
N VAL A 16 -19.82 -6.89 12.38
CA VAL A 16 -20.69 -7.98 11.90
C VAL A 16 -21.11 -7.76 10.45
N LYS A 17 -21.33 -6.50 10.05
CA LYS A 17 -21.65 -6.12 8.67
C LYS A 17 -20.50 -6.48 7.70
N ALA A 18 -19.25 -6.26 8.11
CA ALA A 18 -18.09 -6.63 7.31
C ALA A 18 -18.01 -8.16 7.11
N LEU A 19 -18.19 -8.95 8.18
CA LEU A 19 -18.19 -10.41 8.08
C LEU A 19 -19.30 -10.93 7.15
N ARG A 20 -20.52 -10.41 7.26
CA ARG A 20 -21.62 -10.74 6.34
C ARG A 20 -21.30 -10.36 4.90
N HIS A 21 -20.60 -9.24 4.70
CA HIS A 21 -20.16 -8.84 3.37
C HIS A 21 -19.09 -9.79 2.82
N TYR A 22 -18.11 -10.19 3.63
CA TYR A 22 -17.07 -11.16 3.25
C TYR A 22 -17.67 -12.52 2.89
N GLU A 23 -18.68 -12.97 3.64
CA GLU A 23 -19.46 -14.17 3.30
C GLU A 23 -20.16 -14.03 1.95
N LYS A 24 -20.86 -12.92 1.72
CA LYS A 24 -21.60 -12.67 0.47
C LYS A 24 -20.70 -12.72 -0.76
N ILE A 25 -19.48 -12.19 -0.67
CA ILE A 25 -18.52 -12.21 -1.79
C ILE A 25 -17.68 -13.50 -1.86
N GLY A 26 -17.88 -14.40 -0.90
CA GLY A 26 -17.15 -15.68 -0.81
C GLY A 26 -15.72 -15.55 -0.29
N LEU A 27 -15.35 -14.42 0.31
CA LEU A 27 -14.01 -14.17 0.84
C LEU A 27 -13.79 -14.83 2.21
N LEU A 28 -14.85 -14.98 3.01
CA LEU A 28 -14.81 -15.70 4.27
C LEU A 28 -16.17 -16.36 4.52
N LYS A 29 -16.21 -17.69 4.55
CA LYS A 29 -17.45 -18.44 4.85
C LYS A 29 -17.48 -18.87 6.31
N PRO A 30 -18.64 -18.88 6.99
CA PRO A 30 -18.75 -19.50 8.30
C PRO A 30 -18.42 -21.00 8.20
N VAL A 31 -17.80 -21.57 9.24
CA VAL A 31 -17.52 -23.02 9.30
C VAL A 31 -18.82 -23.81 9.42
N ARG A 32 -19.82 -23.24 10.09
CA ARG A 32 -21.13 -23.86 10.23
C ARG A 32 -22.24 -22.81 10.23
N VAL A 33 -23.34 -23.17 9.57
CA VAL A 33 -24.61 -22.45 9.68
C VAL A 33 -25.61 -23.41 10.29
N ASP A 34 -26.18 -23.04 11.43
CA ASP A 34 -27.26 -23.79 12.06
C ASP A 34 -28.50 -23.77 11.16
N GLN A 35 -29.01 -24.94 10.81
CA GLN A 35 -30.11 -25.10 9.85
C GLN A 35 -31.47 -24.67 10.44
N LEU A 36 -31.62 -24.74 11.77
CA LEU A 36 -32.88 -24.41 12.45
C LEU A 36 -32.99 -22.91 12.74
N THR A 37 -31.87 -22.29 13.11
CA THR A 37 -31.85 -20.90 13.59
C THR A 37 -31.20 -19.91 12.60
N GLY A 38 -30.44 -20.42 11.62
CA GLY A 38 -29.65 -19.59 10.70
C GLY A 38 -28.43 -18.93 11.34
N TYR A 39 -28.09 -19.25 12.60
CA TYR A 39 -26.94 -18.70 13.28
C TYR A 39 -25.62 -19.21 12.66
N ARG A 40 -24.68 -18.28 12.49
CA ARG A 40 -23.37 -18.53 11.89
C ARG A 40 -22.32 -18.74 12.96
N LYS A 41 -21.51 -19.77 12.77
CA LYS A 41 -20.37 -20.12 13.64
C LYS A 41 -19.06 -20.01 12.86
N TYR A 42 -18.09 -19.39 13.51
CA TYR A 42 -16.72 -19.22 13.04
C TYR A 42 -15.76 -19.89 14.00
N THR A 43 -14.53 -20.16 13.59
CA THR A 43 -13.52 -20.80 14.44
C THR A 43 -12.24 -19.99 14.50
N SER A 44 -11.41 -20.24 15.52
CA SER A 44 -10.10 -19.59 15.66
C SER A 44 -9.17 -19.84 14.47
N ALA A 45 -9.34 -20.94 13.72
CA ALA A 45 -8.59 -21.20 12.49
C ALA A 45 -8.80 -20.11 11.41
N GLN A 46 -9.91 -19.37 11.48
CA GLN A 46 -10.25 -18.32 10.52
C GLN A 46 -9.71 -16.93 10.92
N PHE A 47 -9.07 -16.80 12.09
CA PHE A 47 -8.49 -15.54 12.52
C PHE A 47 -7.40 -15.06 11.55
N GLY A 48 -6.53 -15.97 11.08
CA GLY A 48 -5.49 -15.66 10.12
C GLY A 48 -6.04 -15.06 8.83
N THR A 49 -7.12 -15.62 8.30
CA THR A 49 -7.80 -15.11 7.10
C THR A 49 -8.27 -13.66 7.30
N VAL A 50 -8.91 -13.34 8.43
CA VAL A 50 -9.38 -11.97 8.69
C VAL A 50 -8.23 -11.00 8.92
N MET A 51 -7.14 -11.45 9.57
CA MET A 51 -5.93 -10.64 9.70
C MET A 51 -5.33 -10.29 8.34
N LEU A 52 -5.21 -11.27 7.43
CA LEU A 52 -4.75 -11.04 6.06
C LEU A 52 -5.65 -10.09 5.29
N ILE A 53 -6.97 -10.27 5.36
CA ILE A 53 -7.92 -9.33 4.73
C ILE A 53 -7.69 -7.90 5.24
N ARG A 54 -7.52 -7.72 6.55
CA ARG A 54 -7.25 -6.39 7.14
C ARG A 54 -5.92 -5.80 6.67
N GLN A 55 -4.87 -6.62 6.64
CA GLN A 55 -3.54 -6.19 6.19
C GLN A 55 -3.58 -5.73 4.73
N TYR A 56 -4.15 -6.53 3.83
CA TYR A 56 -4.26 -6.15 2.43
C TYR A 56 -5.18 -4.94 2.21
N ARG A 57 -6.24 -4.79 3.01
CA ARG A 57 -7.05 -3.56 2.99
C ARG A 57 -6.26 -2.32 3.40
N ALA A 58 -5.39 -2.45 4.40
CA ALA A 58 -4.49 -1.37 4.82
C ALA A 58 -3.47 -1.02 3.72
N LEU A 59 -3.01 -2.02 2.96
CA LEU A 59 -2.19 -1.84 1.76
C LEU A 59 -2.97 -1.24 0.57
N GLY A 60 -4.26 -1.00 0.70
CA GLY A 60 -5.08 -0.37 -0.34
C GLY A 60 -5.68 -1.32 -1.36
N LEU A 61 -5.57 -2.65 -1.17
CA LEU A 61 -6.21 -3.60 -2.05
C LEU A 61 -7.75 -3.50 -1.96
N THR A 62 -8.40 -3.77 -3.09
CA THR A 62 -9.85 -3.95 -3.15
C THR A 62 -10.22 -5.34 -2.64
N LEU A 63 -11.43 -5.53 -2.12
CA LEU A 63 -11.88 -6.86 -1.66
C LEU A 63 -11.85 -7.92 -2.76
N ALA A 64 -12.03 -7.51 -4.03
CA ALA A 64 -11.90 -8.39 -5.18
C ALA A 64 -10.44 -8.83 -5.41
N GLY A 65 -9.47 -7.93 -5.25
CA GLY A 65 -8.05 -8.27 -5.31
C GLY A 65 -7.63 -9.19 -4.16
N ILE A 66 -8.13 -8.91 -2.95
CA ILE A 66 -7.87 -9.75 -1.77
C ILE A 66 -8.44 -11.16 -1.95
N LYS A 67 -9.65 -11.27 -2.52
CA LYS A 67 -10.23 -12.59 -2.83
C LYS A 67 -9.35 -13.37 -3.80
N ARG A 68 -8.87 -12.73 -4.87
CA ARG A 68 -7.97 -13.37 -5.82
C ARG A 68 -6.72 -13.93 -5.14
N VAL A 69 -6.10 -13.13 -4.27
CA VAL A 69 -4.89 -13.53 -3.54
C VAL A 69 -5.14 -14.65 -2.51
N ILE A 70 -6.24 -14.59 -1.76
CA ILE A 70 -6.46 -15.49 -0.61
C ILE A 70 -7.22 -16.77 -1.00
N VAL A 71 -8.13 -16.68 -1.97
CA VAL A 71 -9.12 -17.72 -2.27
C VAL A 71 -8.91 -18.36 -3.63
N ASP A 72 -8.60 -17.56 -4.65
CA ASP A 72 -8.60 -18.03 -6.03
C ASP A 72 -7.25 -18.63 -6.48
N ASP A 73 -6.27 -18.73 -5.56
CA ASP A 73 -4.92 -19.32 -5.75
C ASP A 73 -4.28 -18.93 -7.09
N VAL A 74 -3.96 -17.63 -7.20
CA VAL A 74 -3.44 -17.04 -8.43
C VAL A 74 -1.96 -17.36 -8.64
N ASP A 75 -1.54 -17.39 -9.90
CA ASP A 75 -0.13 -17.49 -10.29
C ASP A 75 0.70 -16.29 -9.77
N ASP A 76 2.02 -16.51 -9.69
CA ASP A 76 2.97 -15.53 -9.14
C ASP A 76 2.94 -14.19 -9.90
N ASP A 77 2.76 -14.22 -11.23
CA ASP A 77 2.71 -13.00 -12.05
C ASP A 77 1.46 -12.15 -11.70
N THR A 78 0.32 -12.81 -11.55
CA THR A 78 -0.94 -12.17 -11.14
C THR A 78 -0.84 -11.63 -9.70
N TYR A 79 -0.21 -12.37 -8.79
CA TYR A 79 0.04 -11.93 -7.42
C TYR A 79 0.91 -10.66 -7.41
N GLU A 80 2.01 -10.66 -8.14
CA GLU A 80 2.92 -9.52 -8.26
C GLU A 80 2.20 -8.31 -8.86
N ALA A 81 1.40 -8.49 -9.91
CA ALA A 81 0.63 -7.43 -10.53
C ALA A 81 -0.36 -6.77 -9.55
N ILE A 82 -1.03 -7.57 -8.71
CA ILE A 82 -1.92 -7.07 -7.66
C ILE A 82 -1.14 -6.23 -6.65
N LEU A 83 0.02 -6.71 -6.17
CA LEU A 83 0.83 -5.97 -5.20
C LEU A 83 1.41 -4.68 -5.79
N ARG A 84 1.91 -4.69 -7.02
CA ARG A 84 2.40 -3.48 -7.72
C ARG A 84 1.29 -2.43 -7.88
N SER A 85 0.06 -2.87 -8.18
CA SER A 85 -1.09 -1.95 -8.26
C SER A 85 -1.40 -1.30 -6.91
N SER A 86 -1.28 -2.05 -5.82
CA SER A 86 -1.46 -1.57 -4.45
C SER A 86 -0.36 -0.60 -4.03
N GLN A 87 0.91 -0.90 -4.36
CA GLN A 87 2.05 -0.02 -4.11
C GLN A 87 1.84 1.35 -4.78
N ARG A 88 1.41 1.38 -6.05
CA ARG A 88 1.09 2.62 -6.76
C ARG A 88 0.01 3.44 -6.06
N VAL A 89 -1.05 2.77 -5.57
CA VAL A 89 -2.12 3.45 -4.82
C VAL A 89 -1.61 4.04 -3.50
N LEU A 90 -0.76 3.32 -2.76
CA LEU A 90 -0.18 3.80 -1.51
C LEU A 90 0.75 5.00 -1.74
N LEU A 91 1.64 4.92 -2.72
CA LEU A 91 2.54 6.03 -3.08
C LEU A 91 1.74 7.27 -3.47
N GLY A 92 0.67 7.12 -4.25
CA GLY A 92 -0.21 8.24 -4.61
C GLY A 92 -0.90 8.87 -3.39
N ARG A 93 -1.29 8.08 -2.38
CA ARG A 93 -1.85 8.60 -1.12
C ARG A 93 -0.80 9.37 -0.32
N ILE A 94 0.40 8.79 -0.15
CA ILE A 94 1.49 9.45 0.56
C ILE A 94 1.87 10.77 -0.11
N SER A 95 2.00 10.79 -1.44
CA SER A 95 2.26 12.01 -2.20
C SER A 95 1.21 13.08 -1.91
N LYS A 96 -0.07 12.71 -1.96
CA LYS A 96 -1.17 13.63 -1.67
C LYS A 96 -1.16 14.12 -0.22
N ASP A 97 -0.90 13.23 0.74
CA ASP A 97 -0.83 13.59 2.14
C ASP A 97 0.33 14.56 2.40
N LEU A 98 1.49 14.36 1.76
CA LEU A 98 2.62 15.29 1.81
C LEU A 98 2.29 16.65 1.18
N GLU A 99 1.57 16.68 0.05
CA GLU A 99 1.09 17.93 -0.55
C GLU A 99 0.15 18.68 0.41
N THR A 100 -0.78 17.97 1.06
CA THR A 100 -1.67 18.59 2.06
C THR A 100 -0.93 19.08 3.29
N TYR A 101 0.09 18.34 3.74
CA TYR A 101 0.96 18.77 4.83
C TYR A 101 1.76 20.01 4.46
N GLY A 102 2.35 20.06 3.25
CA GLY A 102 3.08 21.23 2.76
C GLY A 102 2.18 22.46 2.67
N ALA A 103 0.94 22.31 2.22
CA ALA A 103 -0.04 23.40 2.19
C ALA A 103 -0.39 23.89 3.61
N LEU A 104 -0.56 22.99 4.57
CA LEU A 104 -0.81 23.34 5.97
C LEU A 104 0.42 24.01 6.61
N ALA A 105 1.62 23.51 6.35
CA ALA A 105 2.87 24.10 6.84
C ALA A 105 3.03 25.54 6.34
N ALA A 106 2.79 25.79 5.05
CA ALA A 106 2.85 27.14 4.48
C ALA A 106 1.83 28.12 5.11
N GLN A 107 0.67 27.62 5.55
CA GLN A 107 -0.32 28.43 6.29
C GLN A 107 0.11 28.73 7.73
N LEU A 108 0.87 27.83 8.36
CA LEU A 108 1.40 28.01 9.71
C LEU A 108 2.70 28.84 9.73
N GLU A 109 3.48 28.76 8.66
CA GLU A 109 4.76 29.45 8.47
C GLU A 109 4.64 30.93 8.10
N GLU A 110 3.42 31.49 8.11
CA GLU A 110 3.24 32.95 8.19
C GLU A 110 3.82 33.54 9.50
N GLN A 111 4.25 32.70 10.46
CA GLN A 111 5.09 33.08 11.60
C GLN A 111 6.14 31.98 11.95
N ASP A 112 7.41 32.15 11.54
CA ASP A 112 8.64 31.74 12.27
C ASP A 112 9.33 30.33 12.13
N GLU A 113 8.90 29.35 11.32
CA GLU A 113 9.51 27.98 11.30
C GLU A 113 10.21 27.52 9.98
N LEU A 114 9.99 28.19 8.84
CA LEU A 114 10.58 27.86 7.51
C LEU A 114 12.11 27.76 7.51
N SER A 115 12.74 28.61 8.32
CA SER A 115 14.19 28.70 8.48
C SER A 115 14.76 27.45 9.15
N LYS A 116 14.07 26.88 10.15
CA LYS A 116 14.49 25.66 10.84
C LYS A 116 14.22 24.41 10.01
N PHE A 117 13.12 24.38 9.26
CA PHE A 117 12.76 23.24 8.41
C PHE A 117 13.70 23.09 7.22
N ALA A 118 14.14 24.19 6.60
CA ALA A 118 15.15 24.17 5.54
C ALA A 118 16.51 23.64 6.02
N GLU A 119 16.93 23.98 7.25
CA GLU A 119 18.15 23.47 7.87
C GLU A 119 18.05 21.98 8.21
N MET A 120 16.90 21.54 8.71
CA MET A 120 16.62 20.13 8.99
C MET A 120 16.56 19.28 7.70
N TYR A 121 15.91 19.78 6.65
CA TYR A 121 15.87 19.12 5.33
C TYR A 121 17.27 18.95 4.73
N LYS A 122 18.16 19.93 4.91
CA LYS A 122 19.55 19.88 4.43
C LYS A 122 20.36 18.79 5.14
N GLN A 123 20.12 18.58 6.43
CA GLN A 123 20.74 17.50 7.22
C GLN A 123 20.16 16.12 6.88
N MET A 124 18.85 16.04 6.63
CA MET A 124 18.18 14.77 6.34
C MET A 124 18.48 14.26 4.92
N THR A 125 18.67 15.18 3.96
CA THR A 125 19.02 14.82 2.57
C THR A 125 20.38 14.13 2.49
N SER A 126 21.37 14.46 3.35
CA SER A 126 22.66 13.76 3.32
C SER A 126 22.57 12.30 3.80
N VAL A 127 21.66 12.02 4.74
CA VAL A 127 21.47 10.68 5.32
C VAL A 127 20.76 9.73 4.32
N ILE A 128 19.86 10.26 3.49
CA ILE A 128 19.14 9.48 2.47
C ILE A 128 20.08 9.03 1.34
N TYR A 129 21.09 9.84 0.98
CA TYR A 129 22.12 9.46 -0.01
C TYR A 129 23.03 8.33 0.48
N ASP A 130 23.19 8.15 1.79
CA ASP A 130 24.04 7.09 2.38
C ASP A 130 23.29 5.74 2.54
N LEU A 131 21.96 5.76 2.65
CA LEU A 131 21.12 4.56 2.92
C LEU A 131 20.49 3.94 1.67
N VAL A 132 20.40 4.68 0.58
CA VAL A 132 19.93 4.19 -0.72
C VAL A 132 20.98 4.60 -1.75
N PRO A 133 21.82 3.68 -2.25
CA PRO A 133 22.68 4.03 -3.35
C PRO A 133 21.74 4.38 -4.52
N PRO A 134 21.85 5.59 -5.13
CA PRO A 134 21.21 5.81 -6.42
C PRO A 134 21.69 4.70 -7.36
N PRO A 135 20.86 4.18 -8.29
CA PRO A 135 21.37 3.30 -9.34
C PRO A 135 22.59 4.01 -9.92
N THR A 136 23.75 3.35 -9.82
CA THR A 136 24.99 4.05 -10.14
C THR A 136 24.89 4.52 -11.59
N LEU A 137 25.48 5.68 -11.89
CA LEU A 137 25.53 6.23 -13.25
C LEU A 137 25.94 5.19 -14.31
N ILE A 138 26.66 4.14 -13.90
CA ILE A 138 27.07 3.00 -14.72
C ILE A 138 25.89 2.07 -15.10
N ASP A 139 24.93 1.82 -14.20
CA ASP A 139 23.76 0.96 -14.46
C ASP A 139 22.78 1.65 -15.43
N CYS A 140 22.66 2.97 -15.37
CA CYS A 140 21.85 3.75 -16.31
C CYS A 140 22.48 3.85 -17.71
N MET A 141 23.80 3.71 -17.85
CA MET A 141 24.50 3.75 -19.14
C MET A 141 24.40 2.43 -19.94
N LEU A 142 23.84 1.37 -19.35
CA LEU A 142 23.66 0.05 -19.99
C LEU A 142 22.22 -0.21 -20.46
N LEU A 143 21.28 0.71 -20.22
CA LEU A 143 19.89 0.58 -20.66
C LEU A 143 19.71 1.18 -22.06
N PRO A 144 18.93 0.54 -22.96
CA PRO A 144 18.62 1.10 -24.25
C PRO A 144 17.81 2.41 -24.10
N PRO A 145 17.98 3.40 -25.00
CA PRO A 145 17.36 4.74 -24.90
C PRO A 145 15.87 4.81 -24.53
N PRO A 146 14.97 3.93 -25.04
CA PRO A 146 13.55 4.02 -24.71
C PRO A 146 13.21 3.71 -23.23
N GLU A 147 14.09 3.01 -22.50
CA GLU A 147 13.85 2.68 -21.09
C GLU A 147 14.24 3.85 -20.16
N ILE A 148 15.17 4.71 -20.60
CA ILE A 148 15.61 5.92 -19.88
C ILE A 148 14.49 6.97 -19.86
N GLU A 149 13.75 7.11 -20.96
CA GLU A 149 12.59 8.02 -21.04
C GLU A 149 11.43 7.56 -20.15
N SER A 150 11.21 6.24 -20.04
CA SER A 150 10.22 5.66 -19.14
C SER A 150 10.54 5.94 -17.67
N LEU A 151 11.81 5.82 -17.28
CA LEU A 151 12.28 6.12 -15.92
C LEU A 151 12.18 7.61 -15.58
N ALA A 152 12.50 8.50 -16.53
CA ALA A 152 12.36 9.95 -16.35
C ALA A 152 10.89 10.38 -16.18
N SER A 153 9.96 9.68 -16.84
CA SER A 153 8.52 9.89 -16.67
C SER A 153 7.97 9.37 -15.34
N GLU A 154 8.57 8.34 -14.75
CA GLU A 154 8.09 7.69 -13.52
C GLU A 154 8.60 8.37 -12.24
N TYR A 155 9.82 8.94 -12.26
CA TYR A 155 10.47 9.53 -11.08
C TYR A 155 10.57 11.06 -11.11
N GLY A 156 10.13 11.71 -12.18
CA GLY A 156 10.22 13.16 -12.37
C GLY A 156 11.65 13.65 -12.68
N PRO A 157 11.83 14.93 -13.07
CA PRO A 157 13.10 15.41 -13.60
C PRO A 157 14.11 15.64 -12.48
N SER A 158 14.87 14.60 -12.13
CA SER A 158 16.09 14.79 -11.36
C SER A 158 17.14 15.47 -12.24
N ARG A 159 17.93 16.41 -11.69
CA ARG A 159 19.01 17.10 -12.41
C ARG A 159 20.02 16.14 -13.05
N SER A 160 20.15 14.93 -12.50
CA SER A 160 21.02 13.86 -12.98
C SER A 160 20.49 13.19 -14.26
N LEU A 161 19.16 13.01 -14.39
CA LEU A 161 18.53 12.42 -15.58
C LEU A 161 18.50 13.40 -16.77
N LEU A 162 18.30 14.69 -16.50
CA LEU A 162 18.35 15.73 -17.54
C LEU A 162 19.76 15.93 -18.12
N ALA A 163 20.80 15.68 -17.33
CA ALA A 163 22.20 15.72 -17.80
C ALA A 163 22.56 14.57 -18.74
N LEU A 164 21.89 13.41 -18.62
CA LEU A 164 22.11 12.25 -19.49
C LEU A 164 21.43 12.38 -20.86
N LEU A 165 20.27 13.03 -20.92
CA LEU A 165 19.51 13.27 -22.17
C LEU A 165 20.10 14.39 -23.06
N THR A 166 21.14 15.08 -22.59
CA THR A 166 21.75 16.25 -23.25
C THR A 166 23.22 16.04 -23.61
N LEU A 167 23.76 14.84 -23.38
CA LEU A 167 25.06 14.43 -23.92
C LEU A 167 24.91 14.10 -25.42
N PRO A 168 25.86 14.50 -26.28
CA PRO A 168 25.84 14.20 -27.71
C PRO A 168 26.05 12.71 -28.01
#